data_AF-A0A6J7TLX0-F1
#
_entry.id   AF-A0A6J7TLX0-F1
#
_cell.length_a   1.000
_cell.length_b   1.000
_cell.length_c   1.000
_cell.angle_alpha   90.00
_cell.angle_beta   90.00
_cell.angle_gamma   90.00
#
_symmetry.space_group_name_H-M   'P 1'
#
loop_
_entity.id
_entity.type
_entity.pdbx_description
1 polymer ?
#
loop_
_entity_poly.entity_id
_entity_poly.type
_entity_poly.pdbx_seq_one_letter_code
_entity_poly.pdbx_strand_id
1 'polypeptide(L)'
;MGNRQEICVVGDPAQTIYSFAGATPVFLNNFTHRFPEAQVIRLTTGYRSTPEIISTANSVLRSGAMGQEIVALNPHGNKPEVTQYKDEASEVAGVVQSIIAMTSTGIAAQDIAVLARTNAQLNTLARACAAAQIPYQVRNNERFFERTDVGDFLKEIRRASVIPTEGVTWLDELRTISQPFISGESTDGITALMHLARELDADAAFTPKTLRTYLRELEDRAEQNNPPVMPVTTLATLHAAKGLEWEQVFLIGVNEGTLPTHESAVEEDRRLFYVGVTRARTHLALSYRQNPSRFLREAGLLTS
;
A
#
# COMPACT_ATOMS: atom_id res chain seq x y z
N MET A 1 33.50 -15.93 10.08
CA MET A 1 32.03 -16.15 10.04
C MET A 1 31.60 -16.66 11.40
N GLY A 2 30.63 -16.03 12.06
CA GLY A 2 30.31 -16.28 13.47
C GLY A 2 29.59 -17.61 13.70
N ASN A 3 29.97 -18.32 14.76
CA ASN A 3 29.44 -19.63 15.19
C ASN A 3 28.07 -19.57 15.89
N ARG A 4 27.26 -18.52 15.63
CA ARG A 4 25.96 -18.35 16.30
C ARG A 4 24.91 -19.22 15.60
N GLN A 5 24.32 -20.13 16.36
CA GLN A 5 23.20 -20.99 15.94
C GLN A 5 21.83 -20.38 16.27
N GLU A 6 21.81 -19.17 16.84
CA GLU A 6 20.59 -18.45 17.22
C GLU A 6 20.02 -17.74 15.98
N ILE A 7 19.04 -18.38 15.34
CA ILE A 7 18.30 -17.82 14.21
C ILE A 7 16.82 -17.70 14.56
N CYS A 8 16.24 -16.52 14.34
CA CYS A 8 14.81 -16.28 14.44
C CYS A 8 14.30 -15.86 13.06
N VAL A 9 13.28 -16.56 12.55
CA VAL A 9 12.63 -16.26 11.27
C VAL A 9 11.15 -16.04 11.51
N VAL A 10 10.63 -14.94 10.97
CA VAL A 10 9.21 -14.60 11.01
C VAL A 10 8.71 -14.49 9.57
N GLY A 11 7.56 -15.09 9.28
CA GLY A 11 6.96 -15.02 7.96
C GLY A 11 5.61 -15.74 7.89
N ASP A 12 4.86 -15.42 6.83
CA ASP A 12 3.58 -16.05 6.51
C ASP A 12 3.68 -16.67 5.10
N PRO A 13 3.61 -18.01 4.96
CA PRO A 13 3.61 -18.68 3.66
C PRO A 13 2.53 -18.16 2.72
N ALA A 14 1.34 -17.82 3.24
CA ALA A 14 0.21 -17.30 2.45
C ALA A 14 0.46 -15.88 1.91
N GLN A 15 1.47 -15.17 2.41
CA GLN A 15 1.88 -13.85 1.90
C GLN A 15 3.12 -13.93 1.00
N THR A 16 3.55 -15.13 0.57
CA THR A 16 4.67 -15.27 -0.37
C THR A 16 4.23 -14.96 -1.80
N ILE A 17 4.41 -13.70 -2.21
CA ILE A 17 3.89 -13.11 -3.47
C ILE A 17 5.00 -12.54 -4.39
N TYR A 18 6.26 -12.87 -4.13
CA TYR A 18 7.41 -12.40 -4.92
C TYR A 18 8.12 -13.57 -5.60
N SER A 19 7.36 -14.54 -6.13
CA SER A 19 7.94 -15.77 -6.68
C SER A 19 8.76 -15.50 -7.94
N PHE A 20 8.38 -14.47 -8.71
CA PHE A 20 9.17 -13.95 -9.83
C PHE A 20 10.57 -13.45 -9.42
N ALA A 21 10.75 -13.05 -8.17
CA ALA A 21 12.04 -12.64 -7.59
C ALA A 21 12.72 -13.79 -6.82
N GLY A 22 12.23 -15.03 -6.96
CA GLY A 22 12.77 -16.22 -6.32
C GLY A 22 12.24 -16.51 -4.90
N ALA A 23 11.25 -15.75 -4.41
CA ALA A 23 10.64 -16.06 -3.11
C ALA A 23 9.84 -17.36 -3.18
N THR A 24 9.99 -18.23 -2.18
CA THR A 24 9.24 -19.49 -2.12
C THR A 24 8.76 -19.78 -0.69
N PRO A 25 7.50 -20.21 -0.50
CA PRO A 25 6.99 -20.57 0.81
C PRO A 25 7.67 -21.83 1.37
N VAL A 26 8.36 -22.59 0.52
CA VAL A 26 9.07 -23.83 0.88
C VAL A 26 10.08 -23.60 2.00
N PHE A 27 10.77 -22.46 2.04
CA PHE A 27 11.73 -22.18 3.10
C PHE A 27 11.10 -22.05 4.49
N LEU A 28 9.90 -21.47 4.57
CA LEU A 28 9.15 -21.37 5.82
C LEU A 28 8.53 -22.72 6.18
N ASN A 29 7.92 -23.39 5.20
CA ASN A 29 7.26 -24.68 5.43
C ASN A 29 8.24 -25.79 5.87
N ASN A 30 9.47 -25.77 5.35
CA ASN A 30 10.49 -26.78 5.66
C ASN A 30 11.53 -26.30 6.68
N PHE A 31 11.28 -25.19 7.38
CA PHE A 31 12.26 -24.62 8.31
C PHE A 31 12.67 -25.61 9.41
N THR A 32 11.69 -26.31 10.00
CA THR A 32 11.91 -27.32 11.04
C THR A 32 12.61 -28.58 10.53
N HIS A 33 12.58 -28.87 9.21
CA HIS A 33 13.35 -29.97 8.64
C HIS A 33 14.85 -29.62 8.62
N ARG A 34 15.19 -28.35 8.39
CA ARG A 34 16.57 -27.87 8.38
C ARG A 34 17.09 -27.59 9.79
N PHE A 35 16.22 -27.14 10.69
CA PHE A 35 16.54 -26.85 12.09
C PHE A 35 15.57 -27.63 13.01
N PRO A 36 15.84 -28.92 13.29
CA PRO A 36 14.93 -29.77 14.06
C PRO A 36 14.64 -29.30 15.49
N GLU A 37 15.58 -28.55 16.08
CA GLU A 37 15.46 -27.98 17.43
C GLU A 37 14.72 -26.63 17.45
N ALA A 38 14.32 -26.11 16.29
CA ALA A 38 13.65 -24.81 16.21
C ALA A 38 12.27 -24.85 16.89
N GLN A 39 12.02 -23.87 17.75
CA GLN A 39 10.70 -23.67 18.34
C GLN A 39 9.79 -22.99 17.33
N VAL A 40 8.58 -23.53 17.15
CA VAL A 40 7.55 -22.95 16.26
C VAL A 40 6.48 -22.28 17.11
N ILE A 41 6.43 -20.95 17.04
CA ILE A 41 5.37 -20.15 17.65
C ILE A 41 4.41 -19.73 16.55
N ARG A 42 3.12 -20.07 16.70
CA ARG A 42 2.06 -19.69 15.76
C ARG A 42 1.26 -18.53 16.34
N LEU A 43 1.22 -17.42 15.61
CA LEU A 43 0.37 -16.28 15.94
C LEU A 43 -0.91 -16.38 15.11
N THR A 44 -2.01 -16.78 15.76
CA THR A 44 -3.31 -16.99 15.10
C THR A 44 -4.28 -15.83 15.32
N THR A 45 -3.94 -14.86 16.16
CA THR A 45 -4.81 -13.72 16.45
C THR A 45 -4.49 -12.54 15.52
N GLY A 46 -5.49 -12.08 14.79
CA GLY A 46 -5.44 -10.90 13.94
C GLY A 46 -5.99 -9.67 14.66
N TYR A 47 -5.20 -8.61 14.71
CA TYR A 47 -5.55 -7.33 15.34
C TYR A 47 -5.88 -6.23 14.32
N ARG A 48 -5.79 -6.53 13.03
CA ARG A 48 -5.96 -5.55 11.95
C ARG A 48 -7.40 -5.43 11.46
N SER A 49 -7.96 -6.55 10.99
CA SER A 49 -9.20 -6.55 10.21
C SER A 49 -10.40 -6.99 11.03
N THR A 50 -11.60 -6.62 10.60
CA THR A 50 -12.86 -7.09 11.18
C THR A 50 -13.05 -8.60 11.00
N PRO A 51 -13.88 -9.26 11.83
CA PRO A 51 -14.24 -10.67 11.67
C PRO A 51 -14.75 -11.01 10.27
N GLU A 52 -15.53 -10.13 9.63
CA GLU A 52 -16.09 -10.33 8.30
C GLU A 52 -15.01 -10.39 7.22
N ILE A 53 -14.02 -9.49 7.27
CA ILE A 53 -12.88 -9.48 6.35
C ILE A 53 -11.99 -10.70 6.58
N ILE A 54 -11.72 -11.06 7.85
CA ILE A 54 -10.92 -12.25 8.19
C ILE A 54 -11.63 -13.53 7.74
N SER A 55 -12.95 -13.62 7.87
CA SER A 55 -13.73 -14.78 7.36
C SER A 55 -13.58 -14.94 5.85
N THR A 56 -13.64 -13.84 5.10
CA THR A 56 -13.38 -13.81 3.65
C THR A 56 -11.96 -14.28 3.34
N ALA A 57 -10.96 -13.77 4.06
CA ALA A 57 -9.56 -14.15 3.89
C ALA A 57 -9.30 -15.64 4.19
N ASN A 58 -9.85 -16.16 5.30
CA ASN A 58 -9.73 -17.57 5.67
C ASN A 58 -10.42 -18.49 4.66
N SER A 59 -11.50 -18.06 4.02
CA SER A 59 -12.16 -18.85 2.96
C SER A 59 -11.22 -19.06 1.77
N VAL A 60 -10.48 -18.02 1.37
CA VAL A 60 -9.44 -18.11 0.33
C VAL A 60 -8.30 -19.05 0.75
N LEU A 61 -7.86 -18.98 2.01
CA LEU A 61 -6.83 -19.87 2.56
C LEU A 61 -7.25 -21.34 2.47
N ARG A 62 -8.49 -21.67 2.85
CA ARG A 62 -9.05 -23.03 2.76
C ARG A 62 -9.08 -23.54 1.34
N SER A 63 -9.59 -22.75 0.39
CA SER A 63 -9.64 -23.15 -1.02
C SER A 63 -8.25 -23.37 -1.62
N GLY A 64 -7.24 -22.62 -1.16
CA GLY A 64 -5.85 -22.76 -1.63
C GLY A 64 -5.00 -23.75 -0.85
N ALA A 65 -5.55 -24.40 0.19
CA ALA A 65 -4.78 -25.19 1.17
C ALA A 65 -3.48 -24.49 1.63
N MET A 66 -3.55 -23.18 1.88
CA MET A 66 -2.38 -22.33 2.14
C MET A 66 -2.42 -21.69 3.52
N GLY A 67 -1.25 -21.62 4.17
CA GLY A 67 -1.08 -20.87 5.41
C GLY A 67 -1.81 -21.44 6.64
N GLN A 68 -2.20 -20.55 7.55
CA GLN A 68 -2.94 -20.85 8.76
C GLN A 68 -4.07 -19.82 8.91
N GLU A 69 -5.23 -20.26 9.40
CA GLU A 69 -6.35 -19.36 9.62
C GLU A 69 -6.07 -18.38 10.76
N ILE A 70 -6.65 -17.19 10.64
CA ILE A 70 -6.54 -16.10 11.60
C ILE A 70 -7.89 -15.92 12.30
N VAL A 71 -7.87 -15.61 13.59
CA VAL A 71 -9.05 -15.23 14.38
C VAL A 71 -8.99 -13.74 14.65
N ALA A 72 -10.01 -13.00 14.22
CA ALA A 72 -10.12 -11.57 14.51
C ALA A 72 -10.49 -11.33 15.98
N LEU A 73 -9.83 -10.37 16.63
CA LEU A 73 -10.22 -9.87 17.96
C LEU A 73 -11.03 -8.56 17.89
N ASN A 74 -11.09 -7.95 16.71
CA ASN A 74 -11.74 -6.66 16.51
C ASN A 74 -13.27 -6.76 16.58
N PRO A 75 -13.97 -5.63 16.86
CA PRO A 75 -15.42 -5.56 16.73
C PRO A 75 -15.90 -5.97 15.33
N HIS A 76 -17.13 -6.48 15.28
CA HIS A 76 -17.82 -6.75 14.03
C HIS A 76 -18.02 -5.46 13.22
N GLY A 77 -17.89 -5.58 11.90
CA GLY A 77 -18.09 -4.49 10.96
C GLY A 77 -19.02 -4.87 9.82
N ASN A 78 -18.92 -4.11 8.73
CA ASN A 78 -19.68 -4.40 7.52
C ASN A 78 -19.09 -5.60 6.78
N LYS A 79 -19.96 -6.37 6.12
CA LYS A 79 -19.52 -7.43 5.23
C LYS A 79 -18.82 -6.83 4.00
N PRO A 80 -17.80 -7.48 3.44
CA PRO A 80 -17.22 -7.05 2.18
C PRO A 80 -18.27 -6.96 1.08
N GLU A 81 -18.24 -5.88 0.32
CA GLU A 81 -19.16 -5.60 -0.76
C GLU A 81 -18.56 -6.04 -2.10
N VAL A 82 -19.38 -6.56 -3.01
CA VAL A 82 -18.96 -6.91 -4.37
C VAL A 82 -19.87 -6.22 -5.37
N THR A 83 -19.27 -5.39 -6.23
CA THR A 83 -20.00 -4.62 -7.25
C THR A 83 -19.60 -5.06 -8.65
N GLN A 84 -20.59 -5.41 -9.46
CA GLN A 84 -20.39 -5.69 -10.88
C GLN A 84 -20.52 -4.41 -11.70
N TYR A 85 -19.55 -4.17 -12.58
CA TYR A 85 -19.57 -3.10 -13.57
C TYR A 85 -19.63 -3.65 -14.99
N LYS A 86 -20.10 -2.81 -15.92
CA LYS A 86 -20.19 -3.16 -17.35
C LYS A 86 -18.82 -3.27 -18.01
N ASP A 87 -17.95 -2.29 -17.76
CA ASP A 87 -16.64 -2.13 -18.39
C ASP A 87 -15.66 -1.39 -17.46
N GLU A 88 -14.41 -1.19 -17.92
CA GLU A 88 -13.38 -0.48 -17.14
C GLU A 88 -13.79 0.93 -16.78
N ALA A 89 -14.36 1.65 -17.73
CA ALA A 89 -14.69 3.05 -17.56
C ALA A 89 -15.77 3.22 -16.49
N SER A 90 -16.77 2.34 -16.49
CA SER A 90 -17.83 2.30 -15.49
C SER A 90 -17.29 1.91 -14.11
N GLU A 91 -16.38 0.94 -14.03
CA GLU A 91 -15.72 0.54 -12.78
C GLU A 91 -14.92 1.69 -12.17
N VAL A 92 -14.07 2.34 -12.97
CA VAL A 92 -13.26 3.48 -12.54
C VAL A 92 -14.15 4.64 -12.09
N ALA A 93 -15.20 4.97 -12.84
CA ALA A 93 -16.13 6.04 -12.46
C ALA A 93 -16.86 5.73 -11.15
N GLY A 94 -17.33 4.49 -10.96
CA GLY A 94 -18.01 4.07 -9.74
C GLY A 94 -17.12 4.09 -8.51
N VAL A 95 -15.85 3.65 -8.65
CA VAL A 95 -14.85 3.71 -7.56
C VAL A 95 -14.52 5.16 -7.21
N VAL A 96 -14.29 6.02 -8.20
CA VAL A 96 -14.04 7.46 -7.99
C VAL A 96 -15.23 8.12 -7.26
N GLN A 97 -16.46 7.82 -7.69
CA GLN A 97 -17.66 8.33 -7.02
C GLN A 97 -17.77 7.85 -5.57
N SER A 98 -17.41 6.59 -5.30
CA SER A 98 -17.40 6.02 -3.94
C SER A 98 -16.37 6.72 -3.05
N ILE A 99 -15.18 7.03 -3.57
CA ILE A 99 -14.15 7.79 -2.84
C ILE A 99 -14.66 9.20 -2.51
N ILE A 100 -15.32 9.88 -3.45
CA ILE A 100 -15.94 11.20 -3.20
C ILE A 100 -17.02 11.11 -2.12
N ALA A 101 -17.88 10.10 -2.17
CA ALA A 101 -18.92 9.87 -1.15
C ALA A 101 -18.31 9.61 0.25
N MET A 102 -17.26 8.79 0.34
CA MET A 102 -16.57 8.51 1.60
C MET A 102 -15.86 9.74 2.17
N THR A 103 -15.15 10.48 1.33
CA THR A 103 -14.46 11.70 1.78
C THR A 103 -15.43 12.81 2.18
N SER A 104 -16.55 12.96 1.46
CA SER A 104 -17.61 13.94 1.83
C SER A 104 -18.36 13.57 3.12
N THR A 105 -18.36 12.30 3.53
CA THR A 105 -18.91 11.85 4.82
C THR A 105 -17.91 11.93 5.97
N GLY A 106 -16.68 12.41 5.71
CA GLY A 106 -15.65 12.69 6.71
C GLY A 106 -14.58 11.61 6.86
N ILE A 107 -14.55 10.59 6.00
CA ILE A 107 -13.44 9.63 5.99
C ILE A 107 -12.19 10.32 5.45
N ALA A 108 -11.09 10.25 6.19
CA ALA A 108 -9.83 10.87 5.78
C ALA A 108 -9.29 10.17 4.52
N ALA A 109 -8.86 10.94 3.52
CA ALA A 109 -8.41 10.39 2.24
C ALA A 109 -7.21 9.42 2.39
N GLN A 110 -6.32 9.66 3.37
CA GLN A 110 -5.20 8.76 3.69
C GLN A 110 -5.62 7.37 4.17
N ASP A 111 -6.84 7.24 4.69
CA ASP A 111 -7.39 5.97 5.17
C ASP A 111 -8.06 5.17 4.05
N ILE A 112 -8.04 5.69 2.81
CA ILE A 112 -8.61 5.07 1.62
C ILE A 112 -7.50 4.60 0.69
N ALA A 113 -7.58 3.32 0.28
CA ALA A 113 -6.72 2.77 -0.75
C ALA A 113 -7.50 2.05 -1.86
N VAL A 114 -7.01 2.19 -3.09
CA VAL A 114 -7.44 1.38 -4.23
C VAL A 114 -6.30 0.48 -4.69
N LEU A 115 -6.58 -0.82 -4.65
CA LEU A 115 -5.64 -1.87 -4.98
C LEU A 115 -6.00 -2.48 -6.34
N ALA A 116 -5.01 -2.62 -7.21
CA ALA A 116 -5.17 -3.26 -8.51
C ALA A 116 -4.07 -4.30 -8.78
N ARG A 117 -4.28 -5.18 -9.77
CA ARG A 117 -3.27 -6.18 -10.14
C ARG A 117 -2.13 -5.58 -10.98
N THR A 118 -2.43 -4.58 -11.81
CA THR A 118 -1.50 -4.03 -12.81
C THR A 118 -1.36 -2.50 -12.70
N ASN A 119 -0.20 -1.98 -13.11
CA ASN A 119 0.03 -0.53 -13.18
C ASN A 119 -0.86 0.15 -14.23
N ALA A 120 -1.24 -0.56 -15.29
CA ALA A 120 -2.14 -0.01 -16.31
C ALA A 120 -3.50 0.40 -15.72
N GLN A 121 -4.07 -0.43 -14.84
CA GLN A 121 -5.31 -0.12 -14.13
C GLN A 121 -5.14 1.11 -13.22
N LEU A 122 -4.01 1.20 -12.50
CA LEU A 122 -3.70 2.36 -11.66
C LEU A 122 -3.56 3.65 -12.48
N ASN A 123 -2.95 3.59 -13.66
CA ASN A 123 -2.81 4.76 -14.54
C ASN A 123 -4.16 5.25 -15.08
N THR A 124 -5.09 4.35 -15.37
CA THR A 124 -6.46 4.73 -15.74
C THR A 124 -7.17 5.39 -14.57
N LEU A 125 -7.07 4.82 -13.37
CA LEU A 125 -7.67 5.37 -12.16
C LEU A 125 -7.06 6.72 -11.75
N ALA A 126 -5.74 6.86 -11.81
CA ALA A 126 -5.02 8.10 -11.53
C ALA A 126 -5.50 9.26 -12.42
N ARG A 127 -5.68 9.01 -13.73
CA ARG A 127 -6.25 10.01 -14.65
C ARG A 127 -7.67 10.40 -14.27
N ALA A 128 -8.49 9.45 -13.83
CA ALA A 128 -9.86 9.73 -13.38
C ALA A 128 -9.89 10.51 -12.05
N CYS A 129 -9.03 10.16 -11.08
CA CYS A 129 -8.85 10.92 -9.85
C CYS A 129 -8.39 12.35 -10.14
N ALA A 130 -7.41 12.54 -11.05
CA ALA A 130 -6.96 13.86 -11.48
C ALA A 130 -8.10 14.68 -12.11
N ALA A 131 -8.88 14.08 -13.00
CA ALA A 131 -10.03 14.73 -13.64
C ALA A 131 -11.13 15.10 -12.63
N ALA A 132 -11.32 14.29 -11.58
CA ALA A 132 -12.24 14.55 -10.47
C ALA A 132 -11.64 15.42 -9.35
N GLN A 133 -10.41 15.92 -9.52
CA GLN A 133 -9.68 16.72 -8.53
C GLN A 133 -9.53 16.03 -7.15
N ILE A 134 -9.47 14.70 -7.14
CA ILE A 134 -9.20 13.91 -5.94
C ILE A 134 -7.69 13.84 -5.73
N PRO A 135 -7.15 14.32 -4.60
CA PRO A 135 -5.74 14.11 -4.26
C PRO A 135 -5.43 12.62 -4.13
N TYR A 136 -4.40 12.16 -4.83
CA TYR A 136 -3.95 10.77 -4.78
C TYR A 136 -2.42 10.66 -4.76
N GLN A 137 -1.94 9.50 -4.33
CA GLN A 137 -0.55 9.07 -4.49
C GLN A 137 -0.52 7.68 -5.12
N VAL A 138 0.45 7.42 -6.01
CA VAL A 138 0.65 6.09 -6.59
C VAL A 138 1.83 5.44 -5.90
N ARG A 139 1.60 4.32 -5.21
CA ARG A 139 2.68 3.55 -4.59
C ARG A 139 3.23 2.50 -5.54
N ASN A 140 4.53 2.64 -5.80
CA ASN A 140 5.36 1.69 -6.52
C ASN A 140 6.19 0.84 -5.53
N ASN A 141 6.81 -0.23 -6.02
CA ASN A 141 7.72 -1.06 -5.21
C ASN A 141 9.09 -0.40 -4.96
N GLU A 142 9.38 0.72 -5.62
CA GLU A 142 10.61 1.49 -5.39
C GLU A 142 10.53 2.21 -4.05
N ARG A 143 11.64 2.20 -3.30
CA ARG A 143 11.71 2.94 -2.03
C ARG A 143 11.62 4.43 -2.31
N PHE A 144 10.81 5.13 -1.53
CA PHE A 144 10.52 6.56 -1.72
C PHE A 144 11.78 7.41 -1.88
N PHE A 145 12.77 7.24 -1.01
CA PHE A 145 14.02 8.01 -1.03
C PHE A 145 15.04 7.57 -2.09
N GLU A 146 14.79 6.43 -2.74
CA GLU A 146 15.62 5.93 -3.85
C GLU A 146 15.12 6.42 -5.22
N ARG A 147 13.89 6.98 -5.28
CA ARG A 147 13.34 7.56 -6.51
C ARG A 147 14.23 8.68 -7.02
N THR A 148 14.43 8.73 -8.35
CA THR A 148 15.33 9.71 -8.98
C THR A 148 14.89 11.15 -8.73
N ASP A 149 13.59 11.43 -8.83
CA ASP A 149 13.00 12.74 -8.59
C ASP A 149 13.19 13.23 -7.14
N VAL A 150 12.97 12.34 -6.17
CA VAL A 150 13.19 12.60 -4.74
C VAL A 150 14.68 12.81 -4.45
N GLY A 151 15.55 11.95 -4.99
CA GLY A 151 17.00 12.05 -4.82
C GLY A 151 17.58 13.34 -5.41
N ASP A 152 17.11 13.76 -6.58
CA ASP A 152 17.55 15.01 -7.21
C ASP A 152 17.05 16.25 -6.45
N PHE A 153 15.80 16.22 -5.96
CA PHE A 153 15.28 17.30 -5.10
C PHE A 153 16.05 17.40 -3.77
N LEU A 154 16.41 16.27 -3.15
CA LEU A 154 17.24 16.23 -1.93
C LEU A 154 18.63 16.84 -2.15
N LYS A 155 19.24 16.66 -3.34
CA LYS A 155 20.53 17.30 -3.67
C LYS A 155 20.40 18.82 -3.72
N GLU A 156 19.31 19.35 -4.26
CA GLU A 156 19.08 20.80 -4.29
C GLU A 156 18.79 21.37 -2.90
N ILE A 157 18.00 20.67 -2.07
CA ILE A 157 17.82 21.03 -0.65
C ILE A 157 19.18 21.06 0.06
N ARG A 158 20.03 20.04 -0.16
CA ARG A 158 21.37 19.97 0.44
C ARG A 158 22.23 21.15 0.03
N ARG A 159 22.22 21.56 -1.24
CA ARG A 159 22.95 22.75 -1.71
C ARG A 159 22.47 24.03 -1.03
N ALA A 160 21.15 24.25 -1.00
CA ALA A 160 20.56 25.42 -0.36
C ALA A 160 20.81 25.46 1.16
N SER A 161 20.84 24.30 1.83
CA SER A 161 21.09 24.21 3.27
C SER A 161 22.47 24.72 3.72
N VAL A 162 23.43 24.80 2.79
CA VAL A 162 24.81 25.27 3.07
C VAL A 162 24.91 26.79 2.95
N ILE A 163 24.15 27.40 2.04
CA ILE A 163 24.17 28.85 1.78
C ILE A 163 22.72 29.36 1.84
N PRO A 164 22.18 29.64 3.04
CA PRO A 164 20.82 30.15 3.18
C PRO A 164 20.67 31.50 2.49
N THR A 165 19.55 31.69 1.79
CA THR A 165 19.22 32.99 1.21
C THR A 165 18.84 33.99 2.30
N GLU A 166 19.57 35.10 2.42
CA GLU A 166 19.28 36.12 3.43
C GLU A 166 17.90 36.77 3.21
N GLY A 167 17.14 36.93 4.31
CA GLY A 167 15.83 37.59 4.29
C GLY A 167 14.65 36.76 3.81
N VAL A 168 14.85 35.47 3.48
CA VAL A 168 13.79 34.55 3.05
C VAL A 168 13.55 33.49 4.12
N THR A 169 12.29 33.10 4.32
CA THR A 169 11.97 31.98 5.23
C THR A 169 12.43 30.66 4.61
N TRP A 170 12.81 29.69 5.44
CA TRP A 170 13.26 28.38 4.95
C TRP A 170 12.17 27.68 4.10
N LEU A 171 10.90 27.91 4.41
CA LEU A 171 9.76 27.35 3.70
C LEU A 171 9.57 28.01 2.31
N ASP A 172 9.76 29.33 2.21
CA ASP A 172 9.73 30.04 0.93
C ASP A 172 10.92 29.66 0.04
N GLU A 173 12.09 29.46 0.63
CA GLU A 173 13.26 28.95 -0.07
C GLU A 173 13.01 27.54 -0.60
N LEU A 174 12.47 26.64 0.25
CA LEU A 174 12.07 25.29 -0.17
C LEU A 174 11.04 25.31 -1.30
N ARG A 175 10.03 26.17 -1.20
CA ARG A 175 9.00 26.35 -2.24
C ARG A 175 9.63 26.78 -3.56
N THR A 176 10.64 27.65 -3.53
CA THR A 176 11.37 28.09 -4.73
C THR A 176 12.16 26.94 -5.35
N ILE A 177 12.86 26.15 -4.52
CA ILE A 177 13.61 24.97 -4.97
C ILE A 177 12.70 23.91 -5.57
N SER A 178 11.46 23.78 -5.09
CA SER A 178 10.51 22.77 -5.56
C SER A 178 9.91 23.05 -6.95
N GLN A 179 9.90 24.31 -7.41
CA GLN A 179 9.22 24.69 -8.67
C GLN A 179 9.65 23.88 -9.91
N PRO A 180 10.96 23.62 -10.15
CA PRO A 180 11.39 22.83 -11.31
C PRO A 180 10.96 21.37 -11.25
N PHE A 181 10.56 20.86 -10.08
CA PHE A 181 10.20 19.46 -9.86
C PHE A 181 8.67 19.24 -9.86
N ILE A 182 7.87 20.30 -9.75
CA ILE A 182 6.40 20.21 -9.70
C ILE A 182 5.76 20.16 -11.10
N SER A 183 6.54 20.32 -12.17
CA SER A 183 6.06 20.35 -13.57
C SER A 183 6.16 19.01 -14.31
N GLY A 184 6.64 17.94 -13.66
CA GLY A 184 6.82 16.60 -14.25
C GLY A 184 5.62 15.65 -14.12
N GLU A 185 5.77 14.43 -14.67
CA GLU A 185 4.73 13.39 -14.65
C GLU A 185 4.48 12.76 -13.25
N SER A 186 5.42 12.88 -12.31
CA SER A 186 5.31 12.34 -10.95
C SER A 186 5.73 13.40 -9.93
N THR A 187 4.74 14.08 -9.35
CA THR A 187 4.93 15.18 -8.40
C THR A 187 4.59 14.79 -6.96
N ASP A 188 4.07 13.58 -6.77
CA ASP A 188 3.63 13.03 -5.49
C ASP A 188 4.76 12.99 -4.45
N GLY A 189 5.98 12.62 -4.86
CA GLY A 189 7.16 12.58 -3.99
C GLY A 189 7.53 13.96 -3.45
N ILE A 190 7.63 14.94 -4.34
CA ILE A 190 7.94 16.33 -3.98
C ILE A 190 6.80 16.93 -3.16
N THR A 191 5.55 16.66 -3.52
CA THR A 191 4.38 17.12 -2.75
C THR A 191 4.39 16.56 -1.33
N ALA A 192 4.80 15.29 -1.15
CA ALA A 192 4.96 14.66 0.16
C ALA A 192 6.02 15.35 1.03
N LEU A 193 7.16 15.70 0.44
CA LEU A 193 8.20 16.47 1.13
C LEU A 193 7.71 17.89 1.47
N MET A 194 7.06 18.58 0.55
CA MET A 194 6.47 19.90 0.81
C MET A 194 5.36 19.86 1.87
N HIS A 195 4.63 18.76 1.98
CA HIS A 195 3.65 18.57 3.05
C HIS A 195 4.34 18.43 4.41
N LEU A 196 5.32 17.52 4.51
CA LEU A 196 6.11 17.33 5.73
C LEU A 196 6.78 18.64 6.19
N ALA A 197 7.32 19.42 5.26
CA ALA A 197 7.92 20.71 5.58
C ALA A 197 6.91 21.67 6.26
N ARG A 198 5.66 21.70 5.78
CA ARG A 198 4.60 22.52 6.38
C ARG A 198 4.18 22.01 7.76
N GLU A 199 4.12 20.69 7.94
CA GLU A 199 3.83 20.08 9.24
C GLU A 199 4.91 20.43 10.27
N LEU A 200 6.18 20.28 9.90
CA LEU A 200 7.32 20.64 10.75
C LEU A 200 7.38 22.13 11.02
N ASP A 201 7.06 22.98 10.04
CA ASP A 201 6.99 24.43 10.28
C ASP A 201 5.88 24.80 11.27
N ALA A 202 4.76 24.08 11.27
CA ALA A 202 3.68 24.29 12.23
C ALA A 202 4.03 23.77 13.64
N ASP A 203 4.95 22.80 13.76
CA ASP A 203 5.39 22.24 15.03
C ASP A 203 6.31 23.23 15.79
N ALA A 204 5.94 23.56 17.02
CA ALA A 204 6.73 24.41 17.90
C ALA A 204 8.02 23.72 18.39
N ALA A 205 8.07 22.39 18.40
CA ALA A 205 9.26 21.62 18.77
C ALA A 205 10.33 21.61 17.66
N PHE A 206 9.93 21.85 16.41
CA PHE A 206 10.85 21.90 15.28
C PHE A 206 11.71 23.17 15.33
N THR A 207 12.87 23.05 15.97
CA THR A 207 13.80 24.16 16.17
C THR A 207 15.25 23.71 15.96
N PRO A 208 16.09 24.51 15.29
CA PRO A 208 15.76 25.77 14.63
C PRO A 208 15.00 25.53 13.29
N LYS A 209 14.07 26.43 12.94
CA LYS A 209 13.29 26.36 11.68
C LYS A 209 14.14 26.75 10.48
N THR A 210 14.92 25.79 9.98
CA THR A 210 15.88 26.01 8.88
C THR A 210 15.87 24.84 7.91
N LEU A 211 16.29 25.09 6.67
CA LEU A 211 16.49 24.04 5.67
C LEU A 211 17.46 22.95 6.13
N ARG A 212 18.45 23.31 6.95
CA ARG A 212 19.43 22.36 7.48
C ARG A 212 18.81 21.38 8.48
N THR A 213 17.95 21.87 9.37
CA THR A 213 17.20 21.01 10.30
C THR A 213 16.23 20.11 9.52
N TYR A 214 15.57 20.67 8.51
CA TYR A 214 14.67 19.92 7.65
C TYR A 214 15.40 18.81 6.88
N LEU A 215 16.56 19.10 6.29
CA LEU A 215 17.39 18.10 5.60
C LEU A 215 17.77 16.95 6.54
N ARG A 216 18.15 17.24 7.79
CA ARG A 216 18.49 16.22 8.77
C ARG A 216 17.30 15.30 9.06
N GLU A 217 16.11 15.85 9.22
CA GLU A 217 14.88 15.06 9.41
C GLU A 217 14.61 14.14 8.19
N LEU A 218 14.87 14.62 6.97
CA LEU A 218 14.75 13.79 5.77
C LEU A 218 15.80 12.68 5.71
N GLU A 219 17.04 12.95 6.13
CA GLU A 219 18.12 11.97 6.21
C GLU A 219 17.81 10.88 7.25
N ASP A 220 17.36 11.27 8.45
CA ASP A 220 16.96 10.34 9.51
C ASP A 220 15.80 9.43 9.05
N ARG A 221 14.81 10.00 8.33
CA ARG A 221 13.71 9.23 7.72
C ARG A 221 14.16 8.30 6.62
N ALA A 222 15.13 8.71 5.80
CA ALA A 222 15.68 7.88 4.74
C ALA A 222 16.40 6.65 5.34
N GLU A 223 17.19 6.84 6.39
CA GLU A 223 17.85 5.73 7.11
C GLU A 223 16.83 4.75 7.71
N GLN A 224 15.73 5.27 8.24
CA GLN A 224 14.66 4.46 8.84
C GLN A 224 13.66 3.90 7.81
N ASN A 225 13.83 4.17 6.51
CA ASN A 225 12.85 3.85 5.46
C ASN A 225 11.41 4.33 5.81
N ASN A 226 11.30 5.52 6.40
CA ASN A 226 10.05 6.09 6.89
C ASN A 226 9.59 7.28 6.00
N PRO A 227 8.96 7.02 4.84
CA PRO A 227 8.53 8.08 3.93
C PRO A 227 7.46 8.98 4.56
N PRO A 228 7.36 10.25 4.15
CA PRO A 228 6.27 11.12 4.58
C PRO A 228 4.90 10.53 4.24
N VAL A 229 3.93 10.73 5.13
CA VAL A 229 2.54 10.34 4.91
C VAL A 229 1.81 11.51 4.27
N MET A 230 1.06 11.24 3.21
CA MET A 230 0.24 12.24 2.53
C MET A 230 -1.23 12.04 2.89
N PRO A 231 -1.99 13.14 3.16
CA PRO A 231 -3.41 13.08 3.45
C PRO A 231 -4.24 12.86 2.17
N VAL A 232 -3.92 11.82 1.39
CA VAL A 232 -4.44 11.58 0.04
C VAL A 232 -4.77 10.11 -0.17
N THR A 233 -5.65 9.83 -1.14
CA THR A 233 -6.03 8.45 -1.47
C THR A 233 -4.83 7.69 -2.04
N THR A 234 -4.60 6.47 -1.56
CA THR A 234 -3.48 5.64 -2.06
C THR A 234 -3.91 4.73 -3.20
N LEU A 235 -3.22 4.80 -4.33
CA LEU A 235 -3.37 3.86 -5.45
C LEU A 235 -2.16 2.92 -5.44
N ALA A 236 -2.36 1.61 -5.35
CA ALA A 236 -1.24 0.68 -5.24
C ALA A 236 -1.51 -0.64 -5.98
N THR A 237 -0.44 -1.29 -6.43
CA THR A 237 -0.58 -2.68 -6.87
C THR A 237 -0.72 -3.60 -5.66
N LEU A 238 -1.31 -4.78 -5.85
CA LEU A 238 -1.37 -5.82 -4.81
C LEU A 238 0.02 -6.16 -4.23
N HIS A 239 1.07 -6.11 -5.04
CA HIS A 239 2.45 -6.30 -4.59
C HIS A 239 2.92 -5.14 -3.69
N ALA A 240 2.75 -3.90 -4.15
CA ALA A 240 3.17 -2.70 -3.42
C ALA A 240 2.38 -2.48 -2.13
N ALA A 241 1.19 -3.10 -2.00
CA ALA A 241 0.37 -3.03 -0.81
C ALA A 241 0.85 -3.97 0.32
N LYS A 242 1.77 -4.90 0.05
CA LYS A 242 2.24 -5.85 1.06
C LYS A 242 2.88 -5.10 2.24
N GLY A 243 2.46 -5.46 3.45
CA GLY A 243 2.91 -4.82 4.70
C GLY A 243 2.10 -3.59 5.09
N LEU A 244 1.35 -3.00 4.16
CA LEU A 244 0.51 -1.82 4.43
C LEU A 244 -0.89 -2.23 4.91
N GLU A 245 -1.66 -1.24 5.36
CA GLU A 245 -3.05 -1.37 5.82
C GLU A 245 -3.78 -0.02 5.73
N TRP A 246 -5.10 -0.08 5.51
CA TRP A 246 -6.00 1.09 5.41
C TRP A 246 -7.35 0.76 6.02
N GLU A 247 -8.09 1.77 6.48
CA GLU A 247 -9.46 1.57 6.96
C GLU A 247 -10.39 1.13 5.83
N GLN A 248 -10.30 1.79 4.68
CA GLN A 248 -11.12 1.55 3.51
C GLN A 248 -10.27 1.03 2.34
N VAL A 249 -10.60 -0.15 1.83
CA VAL A 249 -9.91 -0.72 0.65
C VAL A 249 -10.90 -1.02 -0.45
N PHE A 250 -10.59 -0.54 -1.65
CA PHE A 250 -11.22 -0.94 -2.91
C PHE A 250 -10.27 -1.88 -3.66
N LEU A 251 -10.66 -3.13 -3.89
CA LEU A 251 -9.91 -4.08 -4.72
C LEU A 251 -10.60 -4.20 -6.08
N ILE A 252 -9.98 -3.61 -7.11
CA ILE A 252 -10.60 -3.46 -8.43
C ILE A 252 -10.11 -4.51 -9.44
N GLY A 253 -10.92 -4.75 -10.47
CA GLY A 253 -10.58 -5.63 -11.57
C GLY A 253 -10.42 -7.10 -11.15
N VAL A 254 -11.27 -7.56 -10.24
CA VAL A 254 -11.29 -8.95 -9.73
C VAL A 254 -11.98 -9.88 -10.73
N ASN A 255 -11.40 -9.99 -11.92
CA ASN A 255 -11.95 -10.71 -13.07
C ASN A 255 -11.04 -11.88 -13.46
N GLU A 256 -11.61 -12.93 -14.06
CA GLU A 256 -10.80 -13.94 -14.77
C GLU A 256 -9.96 -13.27 -15.88
N GLY A 257 -8.70 -13.67 -16.00
CA GLY A 257 -7.73 -13.07 -16.92
C GLY A 257 -7.07 -11.78 -16.41
N THR A 258 -7.55 -11.21 -15.31
CA THR A 258 -6.86 -10.12 -14.59
C THR A 258 -6.33 -10.60 -13.25
N LEU A 259 -7.14 -11.28 -12.45
CA LEU A 259 -6.78 -11.84 -11.16
C LEU A 259 -7.64 -13.10 -10.92
N PRO A 260 -7.20 -14.31 -11.32
CA PRO A 260 -5.85 -14.63 -11.80
C PRO A 260 -5.57 -14.15 -13.21
N THR A 261 -4.29 -13.87 -13.49
CA THR A 261 -3.79 -13.44 -14.80
C THR A 261 -3.75 -14.60 -15.81
N HIS A 262 -3.38 -15.80 -15.36
CA HIS A 262 -3.33 -17.02 -16.17
C HIS A 262 -3.33 -18.26 -15.27
N GLU A 263 -3.64 -19.44 -15.82
CA GLU A 263 -3.82 -20.68 -15.02
C GLU A 263 -2.58 -21.08 -14.21
N SER A 264 -1.37 -20.92 -14.76
CA SER A 264 -0.14 -21.26 -14.01
C SER A 264 0.18 -20.29 -12.86
N ALA A 265 -0.47 -19.13 -12.79
CA ALA A 265 -0.30 -18.16 -11.70
C ALA A 265 -1.39 -18.28 -10.61
N VAL A 266 -2.34 -19.21 -10.71
CA VAL A 266 -3.50 -19.26 -9.81
C VAL A 266 -3.11 -19.30 -8.33
N GLU A 267 -2.10 -20.08 -7.95
CA GLU A 267 -1.67 -20.14 -6.55
C GLU A 267 -1.04 -18.83 -6.06
N GLU A 268 -0.21 -18.19 -6.89
CA GLU A 268 0.43 -16.92 -6.55
C GLU A 268 -0.57 -15.77 -6.55
N ASP A 269 -1.43 -15.69 -7.57
CA ASP A 269 -2.48 -14.67 -7.66
C ASP A 269 -3.55 -14.87 -6.55
N ARG A 270 -3.76 -16.10 -6.05
CA ARG A 270 -4.58 -16.36 -4.85
C ARG A 270 -3.94 -15.77 -3.59
N ARG A 271 -2.62 -15.90 -3.42
CA ARG A 271 -1.88 -15.23 -2.34
C ARG A 271 -1.93 -13.71 -2.48
N LEU A 272 -1.86 -13.19 -3.70
CA LEU A 272 -2.04 -11.75 -3.96
C LEU A 272 -3.45 -11.28 -3.60
N PHE A 273 -4.48 -12.04 -3.96
CA PHE A 273 -5.86 -11.74 -3.57
C PHE A 273 -6.02 -11.75 -2.04
N TYR A 274 -5.49 -12.77 -1.37
CA TYR A 274 -5.45 -12.84 0.10
C TYR A 274 -4.73 -11.64 0.73
N VAL A 275 -3.57 -11.24 0.20
CA VAL A 275 -2.86 -10.03 0.65
C VAL A 275 -3.75 -8.80 0.49
N GLY A 276 -4.39 -8.61 -0.67
CA GLY A 276 -5.31 -7.50 -0.94
C GLY A 276 -6.46 -7.41 0.06
N VAL A 277 -7.16 -8.53 0.30
CA VAL A 277 -8.26 -8.63 1.27
C VAL A 277 -7.78 -8.23 2.68
N THR A 278 -6.61 -8.72 3.10
CA THR A 278 -6.07 -8.46 4.45
C THR A 278 -5.39 -7.08 4.59
N ARG A 279 -5.45 -6.21 3.57
CA ARG A 279 -5.03 -4.81 3.72
C ARG A 279 -6.13 -3.95 4.35
N ALA A 280 -7.38 -4.37 4.25
CA ALA A 280 -8.53 -3.66 4.79
C ALA A 280 -8.66 -3.86 6.31
N ARG A 281 -8.86 -2.79 7.07
CA ARG A 281 -9.15 -2.85 8.51
C ARG A 281 -10.65 -2.97 8.75
N THR A 282 -11.45 -2.06 8.22
CA THR A 282 -12.89 -1.97 8.55
C THR A 282 -13.83 -2.13 7.37
N HIS A 283 -13.42 -1.73 6.17
CA HIS A 283 -14.24 -1.82 4.97
C HIS A 283 -13.47 -2.35 3.76
N LEU A 284 -14.08 -3.31 3.06
CA LEU A 284 -13.54 -3.91 1.85
C LEU A 284 -14.63 -3.90 0.77
N ALA A 285 -14.39 -3.17 -0.30
CA ALA A 285 -15.20 -3.23 -1.52
C ALA A 285 -14.38 -3.90 -2.62
N LEU A 286 -14.96 -4.88 -3.29
CA LEU A 286 -14.38 -5.54 -4.44
C LEU A 286 -15.20 -5.22 -5.69
N SER A 287 -14.55 -5.06 -6.82
CA SER A 287 -15.24 -4.86 -8.08
C SER A 287 -14.74 -5.77 -9.17
N TYR A 288 -15.67 -6.15 -10.03
CA TYR A 288 -15.38 -6.93 -11.23
C TYR A 288 -16.22 -6.43 -12.41
N ARG A 289 -15.78 -6.81 -13.60
CA ARG A 289 -16.37 -6.55 -14.90
C ARG A 289 -16.36 -7.84 -15.70
N GLN A 290 -17.39 -8.03 -16.53
CA GLN A 290 -17.54 -9.24 -17.34
C GLN A 290 -17.54 -10.52 -16.48
N ASN A 291 -16.52 -11.37 -16.62
CA ASN A 291 -16.41 -12.66 -15.94
C ASN A 291 -15.77 -12.49 -14.55
N PRO A 292 -16.51 -12.76 -13.45
CA PRO A 292 -15.96 -12.65 -12.10
C PRO A 292 -14.84 -13.66 -11.88
N SER A 293 -13.80 -13.24 -11.16
CA SER A 293 -12.73 -14.14 -10.71
C SER A 293 -13.29 -15.31 -9.89
N ARG A 294 -12.71 -16.49 -10.05
CA ARG A 294 -12.91 -17.65 -9.15
C ARG A 294 -12.64 -17.30 -7.69
N PHE A 295 -11.75 -16.37 -7.40
CA PHE A 295 -11.41 -15.97 -6.04
C PHE A 295 -12.60 -15.34 -5.29
N LEU A 296 -13.54 -14.70 -5.98
CA LEU A 296 -14.76 -14.18 -5.36
C LEU A 296 -15.67 -15.31 -4.86
N ARG A 297 -15.75 -16.43 -5.58
CA ARG A 297 -16.51 -17.62 -5.14
C ARG A 297 -15.80 -18.36 -4.02
N GLU A 298 -14.49 -18.53 -4.13
CA GLU A 298 -13.66 -19.16 -3.10
C GLU A 298 -13.69 -18.37 -1.77
N ALA A 299 -13.81 -17.05 -1.86
CA ALA A 299 -13.97 -16.17 -0.72
C ALA A 299 -15.40 -16.18 -0.14
N GLY A 300 -16.35 -16.89 -0.74
CA GLY A 300 -17.75 -16.95 -0.33
C GLY A 300 -18.55 -15.66 -0.61
N LEU A 301 -18.06 -14.80 -1.51
CA LEU A 301 -18.66 -13.50 -1.82
C LEU A 301 -19.65 -13.54 -2.99
N LEU A 302 -19.54 -14.53 -3.87
CA LEU A 302 -20.49 -14.81 -4.94
C LEU A 302 -21.02 -16.23 -4.78
N THR A 303 -22.31 -16.42 -5.03
CA THR A 303 -22.92 -17.74 -5.10
C THR A 303 -22.39 -18.51 -6.31
N SER A 304 -22.12 -19.80 -6.10
CA SER A 304 -21.64 -20.76 -7.11
C SER A 304 -22.63 -20.95 -8.25
#